data_AF-A0A3G8YFQ0-F1
#
_entry.id   AF-A0A3G8YFQ0-F1
#
_cell.length_a   1.000
_cell.length_b   1.000
_cell.length_c   1.000
_cell.angle_alpha   90.00
_cell.angle_beta   90.00
_cell.angle_gamma   90.00
#
_symmetry.space_group_name_H-M   'P 1'
#
loop_
_entity.id
_entity.type
_entity.pdbx_description
1 polymer ?
#
loop_
_entity_poly.entity_id
_entity_poly.type
_entity_poly.pdbx_seq_one_letter_code
_entity_poly.pdbx_strand_id
1 'polypeptide(L)'
;MTLTVIQADGSSAAPSEKDQQLLTLVQGLLAKDPHFQVSDKPILSRAEVNAGQQDTEAGYLYLRYDIPGKVPQEFWGHWGSRDHVAWKSGQISVKPQAGSLTR
;
A
#
# COMPACT_ATOMS: atom_id res chain seq x y z
N MET A 1 -12.18 -6.66 2.54
CA MET A 1 -11.91 -5.35 1.92
C MET A 1 -11.54 -5.60 0.47
N THR A 2 -11.99 -4.75 -0.45
CA THR A 2 -11.66 -4.83 -1.89
C THR A 2 -10.75 -3.66 -2.25
N LEU A 3 -9.73 -3.89 -3.08
CA LEU A 3 -8.86 -2.83 -3.61
C LEU A 3 -9.60 -2.06 -4.72
N THR A 4 -9.59 -0.74 -4.65
CA THR A 4 -10.21 0.13 -5.67
C THR A 4 -9.13 0.90 -6.42
N VAL A 5 -9.24 1.01 -7.75
CA VAL A 5 -8.41 1.95 -8.52
C VAL A 5 -9.21 3.22 -8.75
N ILE A 6 -8.65 4.36 -8.38
CA ILE A 6 -9.18 5.69 -8.66
C ILE A 6 -8.45 6.25 -9.88
N GLN A 7 -9.19 6.45 -10.97
CA GLN A 7 -8.68 7.04 -12.20
C GLN A 7 -8.51 8.56 -12.07
N ALA A 8 -7.78 9.18 -13.00
CA ALA A 8 -7.52 10.61 -12.98
C ALA A 8 -8.79 11.47 -13.07
N ASP A 9 -9.86 10.94 -13.67
CA ASP A 9 -11.18 11.57 -13.75
C ASP A 9 -12.06 11.33 -12.50
N GLY A 10 -11.52 10.66 -11.47
CA GLY A 10 -12.21 10.30 -10.24
C GLY A 10 -13.10 9.06 -10.36
N SER A 11 -13.19 8.43 -11.53
CA SER A 11 -13.93 7.19 -11.70
C SER A 11 -13.20 6.00 -11.06
N SER A 12 -13.94 4.92 -10.80
CA SER A 12 -13.39 3.68 -10.24
C SER A 12 -13.18 2.63 -11.32
N ALA A 13 -12.05 1.93 -11.26
CA ALA A 13 -11.74 0.79 -12.11
C ALA A 13 -11.39 -0.44 -11.27
N ALA A 14 -11.45 -1.61 -11.93
CA ALA A 14 -10.96 -2.85 -11.34
C ALA A 14 -9.43 -2.82 -11.20
N PRO A 15 -8.86 -3.32 -10.10
CA PRO A 15 -7.42 -3.40 -9.91
C PRO A 15 -6.78 -4.40 -10.86
N SER A 16 -5.64 -4.03 -11.43
CA SER A 16 -4.81 -4.95 -12.22
C SER A 16 -4.14 -5.99 -11.32
N GLU A 17 -3.57 -7.04 -11.93
CA GLU A 17 -2.76 -8.02 -11.19
C GLU A 17 -1.58 -7.35 -10.48
N LYS A 18 -0.95 -6.37 -11.12
CA LYS A 18 0.17 -5.61 -10.54
C LYS A 18 -0.25 -4.82 -9.30
N ASP A 19 -1.45 -4.26 -9.28
CA ASP A 19 -1.99 -3.54 -8.12
C ASP A 19 -2.23 -4.49 -6.94
N GLN A 20 -2.76 -5.67 -7.22
CA GLN A 20 -3.01 -6.72 -6.23
C GLN A 20 -1.69 -7.29 -5.67
N GLN A 21 -0.69 -7.47 -6.53
CA GLN A 21 0.65 -7.88 -6.12
C GLN A 21 1.30 -6.84 -5.19
N LEU A 22 1.21 -5.55 -5.53
CA LEU A 22 1.72 -4.50 -4.65
C LEU A 22 1.01 -4.53 -3.31
N LEU A 23 -0.33 -4.56 -3.30
CA LEU A 23 -1.11 -4.62 -2.06
C LEU A 23 -0.63 -5.77 -1.17
N THR A 24 -0.52 -6.97 -1.74
CA THR A 24 -0.09 -8.17 -1.01
C THR A 24 1.30 -7.98 -0.38
N LEU A 25 2.27 -7.43 -1.12
CA LEU A 25 3.63 -7.24 -0.62
C LEU A 25 3.71 -6.14 0.45
N VAL A 26 3.00 -5.03 0.24
CA VAL A 26 2.95 -3.90 1.20
C VAL A 26 2.31 -4.35 2.51
N GLN A 27 1.21 -5.10 2.45
CA GLN A 27 0.59 -5.71 3.64
C GLN A 27 1.53 -6.70 4.32
N GLY A 28 2.28 -7.47 3.54
CA GLY A 28 3.27 -8.41 4.05
C GLY A 28 4.44 -7.74 4.79
N LEU A 29 4.89 -6.57 4.33
CA LEU A 29 5.89 -5.77 5.04
C LEU A 29 5.32 -5.16 6.32
N LEU A 30 4.13 -4.55 6.26
CA LEU A 30 3.47 -4.01 7.46
C LEU A 30 3.25 -5.07 8.52
N ALA A 31 2.77 -6.26 8.15
CA ALA A 31 2.55 -7.35 9.11
C ALA A 31 3.83 -7.82 9.83
N LYS A 32 5.01 -7.53 9.26
CA LYS A 32 6.32 -7.82 9.86
C LYS A 32 6.94 -6.64 10.60
N ASP A 33 6.40 -5.43 10.46
CA ASP A 33 6.94 -4.24 11.11
C ASP A 33 6.59 -4.24 12.62
N PRO A 34 7.58 -4.12 13.53
CA PRO A 34 7.31 -4.13 14.96
C PRO A 34 6.34 -3.04 15.44
N HIS A 35 6.37 -1.85 14.84
CA HIS A 35 5.45 -0.75 15.21
C HIS A 35 4.02 -1.06 14.78
N PHE A 36 3.86 -1.80 13.69
CA PHE A 36 2.54 -2.25 13.25
C PHE A 36 2.01 -3.37 14.14
N GLN A 37 2.86 -4.32 14.55
CA GLN A 37 2.46 -5.46 15.37
C GLN A 37 1.97 -5.07 16.78
N VAL A 38 2.47 -3.97 17.35
CA VAL A 38 1.97 -3.45 18.65
C VAL A 38 0.61 -2.74 18.54
N SER A 39 0.07 -2.63 17.33
CA SER A 39 -1.29 -2.13 17.12
C SER A 39 -2.28 -3.23 17.52
N ASP A 40 -3.07 -3.02 18.56
CA ASP A 40 -4.12 -3.95 18.99
C ASP A 40 -5.18 -4.16 17.89
N LYS A 41 -4.96 -5.15 17.01
CA LYS A 41 -5.89 -5.60 15.95
C LYS A 41 -6.18 -4.54 14.87
N PRO A 42 -5.20 -4.15 14.05
CA PRO A 42 -5.44 -3.23 12.94
C PRO A 42 -6.39 -3.87 11.91
N ILE A 43 -7.40 -3.10 11.47
CA ILE A 43 -8.38 -3.53 10.45
C ILE A 43 -8.15 -2.68 9.21
N LEU A 44 -7.82 -3.31 8.08
CA LEU A 44 -7.72 -2.58 6.81
C LEU A 44 -9.11 -2.03 6.45
N SER A 45 -9.27 -0.71 6.50
CA SER A 45 -10.52 0.02 6.28
C SER A 45 -10.58 0.74 4.93
N ARG A 46 -9.44 0.94 4.26
CA ARG A 46 -9.39 1.47 2.90
C ARG A 46 -8.13 1.00 2.16
N ALA A 47 -8.28 0.67 0.89
CA ALA A 47 -7.16 0.35 -0.01
C ALA A 47 -7.45 0.90 -1.40
N GLU A 48 -6.62 1.82 -1.89
CA GLU A 48 -6.83 2.54 -3.14
C GLU A 48 -5.56 2.69 -3.95
N VAL A 49 -5.65 2.54 -5.27
CA VAL A 49 -4.57 2.94 -6.19
C VAL A 49 -4.96 4.24 -6.87
N ASN A 50 -4.11 5.26 -6.79
CA ASN A 50 -4.31 6.49 -7.55
C ASN A 50 -3.55 6.39 -8.89
N ALA A 51 -4.28 6.14 -9.98
CA ALA A 51 -3.68 5.97 -11.30
C ALA A 51 -2.90 7.21 -11.77
N GLY A 52 -3.30 8.41 -11.32
CA GLY A 52 -2.59 9.66 -11.63
C GLY A 52 -1.25 9.83 -10.93
N GLN A 53 -0.92 8.97 -9.96
CA GLN A 53 0.31 9.04 -9.15
C GLN A 53 1.22 7.82 -9.31
N GLN A 54 0.93 6.93 -10.27
CA GLN A 54 1.64 5.66 -10.47
C GLN A 54 3.17 5.79 -10.57
N ASP A 55 3.68 6.92 -11.08
CA ASP A 55 5.11 7.14 -11.32
C ASP A 55 5.76 8.14 -10.33
N THR A 56 5.05 8.55 -9.28
CA THR A 56 5.58 9.55 -8.32
C THR A 56 6.21 8.89 -7.09
N GLU A 57 7.28 9.49 -6.55
CA GLU A 57 7.90 9.05 -5.28
C GLU A 57 6.97 9.21 -4.06
N ALA A 58 5.83 9.89 -4.22
CA ALA A 58 4.86 10.10 -3.14
C ALA A 58 4.06 8.83 -2.78
N GLY A 59 4.14 7.77 -3.61
CA GLY A 59 3.40 6.52 -3.43
C GLY A 59 2.15 6.46 -4.30
N TYR A 60 1.75 5.26 -4.70
CA TYR A 60 0.63 5.07 -5.64
C TYR A 60 -0.48 4.16 -5.11
N LEU A 61 -0.20 3.40 -4.05
CA LEU A 61 -1.17 2.64 -3.27
C LEU A 61 -1.37 3.30 -1.91
N TYR A 62 -2.59 3.73 -1.61
CA TYR A 62 -2.99 4.20 -0.30
C TYR A 62 -3.63 3.07 0.51
N LEU A 63 -3.22 2.93 1.77
CA LEU A 63 -3.82 2.02 2.75
C LEU A 63 -4.22 2.80 3.99
N ARG A 64 -5.39 2.49 4.54
CA ARG A 64 -5.82 2.96 5.86
C ARG A 64 -6.17 1.78 6.74
N TYR A 65 -5.62 1.78 7.94
CA TYR A 65 -5.93 0.83 8.99
C TYR A 65 -6.63 1.54 10.14
N ASP A 66 -7.84 1.10 10.44
CA ASP A 66 -8.54 1.51 11.65
C ASP A 66 -8.01 0.68 12.82
N ILE A 67 -7.67 1.36 13.92
CA ILE A 67 -7.20 0.74 15.15
C ILE A 67 -8.17 1.14 16.27
N PRO A 68 -8.85 0.18 16.93
CA PRO A 68 -9.81 0.49 17.98
C PRO A 68 -9.21 1.39 19.08
N GLY A 69 -9.87 2.51 19.37
CA GLY A 69 -9.45 3.46 20.40
C GLY A 69 -8.19 4.28 20.07
N LYS A 70 -7.67 4.22 18.84
CA LYS A 70 -6.49 4.98 18.41
C LYS A 70 -6.78 5.72 17.10
N VAL A 71 -5.89 6.65 16.75
CA VAL A 71 -5.93 7.34 15.46
C VAL A 71 -5.63 6.30 14.35
N PRO A 72 -6.42 6.26 13.26
CA PRO A 72 -6.14 5.40 12.11
C PRO A 72 -4.72 5.61 11.57
N GLN A 73 -4.10 4.54 11.11
CA GLN A 73 -2.76 4.58 10.52
C GLN A 73 -2.88 4.53 9.00
N GLU A 74 -2.19 5.44 8.33
CA GLU A 74 -2.27 5.62 6.88
C GLU A 74 -0.90 5.38 6.26
N PHE A 75 -0.89 4.67 5.14
CA PHE A 75 0.34 4.32 4.45
C PHE A 75 0.23 4.51 2.94
N TRP A 76 1.35 4.88 2.33
CA TRP A 76 1.56 5.02 0.90
C TRP A 76 2.61 4.01 0.42
N GLY A 77 2.15 3.03 -0.36
CA GLY A 77 2.95 1.95 -0.94
C GLY A 77 3.39 2.26 -2.37
N HIS A 78 4.63 1.87 -2.70
CA HIS A 78 5.15 1.87 -4.06
C HIS A 78 6.26 0.82 -4.26
N TRP A 79 6.66 0.59 -5.50
CA TRP A 79 7.85 -0.20 -5.82
C TRP A 79 9.11 0.63 -5.59
N GLY A 80 10.11 0.08 -4.91
CA GLY A 80 11.39 0.74 -4.68
C GLY A 80 12.58 -0.20 -4.81
N SER A 81 13.78 0.32 -4.58
CA SER A 81 15.03 -0.46 -4.70
C SER A 81 15.22 -1.48 -3.56
N ARG A 82 14.52 -1.30 -2.43
CA ARG A 82 14.57 -2.15 -1.24
C ARG A 82 13.23 -2.21 -0.54
N ASP A 83 13.02 -3.29 0.21
CA ASP A 83 11.94 -3.39 1.18
C ASP A 83 12.20 -2.45 2.36
N HIS A 84 11.26 -1.55 2.66
CA HIS A 84 11.39 -0.58 3.75
C HIS A 84 10.03 -0.03 4.18
N VAL A 85 9.82 0.12 5.49
CA VAL A 85 8.66 0.77 6.10
C VAL A 85 9.14 2.01 6.86
N ALA A 86 8.71 3.19 6.42
CA ALA A 86 9.01 4.47 7.04
C ALA A 86 7.80 4.94 7.86
N TRP A 87 7.72 4.50 9.12
CA TRP A 87 6.58 4.77 9.99
C TRP A 87 6.25 6.28 10.13
N LYS A 88 7.29 7.12 10.29
CA LYS A 88 7.13 8.58 10.48
C LYS A 88 6.45 9.27 9.30
N SER A 89 6.69 8.80 8.07
CA SER A 89 6.10 9.37 6.85
C SER A 89 4.93 8.54 6.31
N GLY A 90 4.62 7.40 6.91
CA GLY A 90 3.64 6.46 6.38
C GLY A 90 4.04 5.93 5.01
N GLN A 91 5.31 5.78 4.68
CA GLN A 91 5.74 5.29 3.36
C GLN A 91 6.21 3.85 3.41
N ILE A 92 5.89 3.08 2.38
CA ILE A 92 6.32 1.68 2.23
C ILE A 92 6.87 1.51 0.82
N SER A 93 8.12 1.05 0.72
CA SER A 93 8.68 0.61 -0.55
C SER A 93 8.86 -0.91 -0.52
N VAL A 94 8.43 -1.57 -1.59
CA VAL A 94 8.65 -3.01 -1.79
C VAL A 94 9.56 -3.23 -3.00
N LYS A 95 10.48 -4.18 -2.90
CA LYS A 95 11.37 -4.54 -3.99
C LYS A 95 10.57 -5.33 -5.04
N PRO A 96 10.74 -5.04 -6.35
CA PRO A 96 10.22 -5.90 -7.40
C PRO A 96 10.81 -7.31 -7.24
N GLN A 97 9.96 -8.34 -7.23
CA GLN A 97 10.47 -9.71 -7.30
C GLN A 97 11.12 -9.91 -8.68
N ALA A 98 12.37 -10.39 -8.70
CA ALA A 98 13.07 -10.74 -9.92
C ALA A 98 12.29 -11.88 -10.61
N GLY A 99 11.58 -11.53 -11.69
CA GLY A 99 10.72 -12.47 -12.42
C GLY A 99 9.51 -11.82 -13.13
N SER A 100 9.08 -10.63 -12.69
CA SER A 100 7.88 -9.96 -13.25
C SER A 100 8.24 -8.82 -14.22
N LEU A 101 9.25 -9.04 -15.08
CA LEU A 101 9.63 -8.16 -16.18
C LEU A 101 9.99 -9.02 -17.41
N THR A 102 9.01 -9.75 -17.95
CA THR A 102 9.05 -10.04 -19.39
C THR A 102 8.36 -8.88 -20.10
N ARG A 103 9.17 -8.22 -20.92
CA ARG A 103 8.89 -7.05 -21.76
C ARG A 103 7.68 -7.21 -22.67
#